data_AF-A0A382I1S5-F1
#
_entry.id   AF-A0A382I1S5-F1
#
_cell.length_a   1.000
_cell.length_b   1.000
_cell.length_c   1.000
_cell.angle_alpha   90.00
_cell.angle_beta   90.00
_cell.angle_gamma   90.00
#
_symmetry.space_group_name_H-M   'P 1'
#
loop_
_entity.id
_entity.type
_entity.pdbx_description
1 polymer ?
#
loop_
_entity_poly.entity_id
_entity_poly.type
_entity_poly.pdbx_seq_one_letter_code
_entity_poly.pdbx_strand_id
1 'polypeptide(L)'
;MNKILSIVTLFLLMVPAFATTINIPGDYATIQDGIEAASDGDTVLVYPGSYYGPIDFLSKNLVLGSLYLLEENESHIYETVLLNDDFQLSNFVSISSAQYSELNGFTFQEIVLNSGGDEPQALININLSSPSIINNRFNNSYLFSGGESAFIYCENSNSLIMNNEFTNCSVGNGYVLGGYILSKNSSLTIKNNRIENGYVGFAEPSGYIVSVNSEDIIESNIIINTSMGYCWVCAVISILD
;
A
#
# COMPACT_ATOMS: atom_id res chain seq x y z
N MET A 1 -1.04 24.30 64.49
CA MET A 1 -0.15 23.61 63.53
C MET A 1 -1.02 23.10 62.40
N ASN A 2 -1.29 23.94 61.39
CA ASN A 2 -2.15 23.55 60.27
C ASN A 2 -1.24 23.25 59.07
N LYS A 3 -1.14 21.96 58.73
CA LYS A 3 -0.42 21.46 57.56
C LYS A 3 -1.19 21.91 56.32
N ILE A 4 -0.68 22.92 55.61
CA ILE A 4 -1.19 23.29 54.29
C ILE A 4 -0.71 22.20 53.33
N LEU A 5 -1.66 21.38 52.88
CA LEU A 5 -1.46 20.34 51.87
C LEU A 5 -1.25 21.06 50.53
N SER A 6 0.00 21.10 50.06
CA SER A 6 0.35 21.66 48.76
C SER A 6 -0.13 20.70 47.67
N ILE A 7 -1.25 21.02 47.01
CA ILE A 7 -1.71 20.33 45.81
C ILE A 7 -0.85 20.85 44.66
N VAL A 8 0.11 20.05 44.20
CA VAL A 8 0.86 20.33 42.98
C VAL A 8 -0.03 19.95 41.81
N THR A 9 -0.68 20.94 41.21
CA THR A 9 -1.45 20.78 39.98
C THR A 9 -0.48 20.58 38.81
N LEU A 10 -0.39 19.35 38.28
CA LEU A 10 0.38 19.04 37.08
C LEU A 10 -0.34 19.66 35.87
N PHE A 11 0.17 20.80 35.39
CA PHE A 11 -0.34 21.46 34.19
C PHE A 11 0.21 20.72 32.97
N LEU A 12 -0.59 19.84 32.35
CA LEU A 12 -0.25 19.21 31.08
C LEU A 12 -0.31 20.28 29.99
N LEU A 13 0.85 20.80 29.58
CA LEU A 13 0.96 21.71 28.44
C LEU A 13 0.66 20.90 27.17
N MET A 14 -0.55 21.05 26.64
CA MET A 14 -0.91 20.54 25.32
C MET A 14 -0.23 21.46 24.29
N VAL A 15 0.94 21.05 23.78
CA VAL A 15 1.61 21.76 22.70
C VAL A 15 0.85 21.45 21.41
N PRO A 16 0.39 22.45 20.64
CA PRO A 16 -0.19 22.18 19.33
C PRO A 16 0.91 21.60 18.43
N ALA A 17 0.76 20.34 18.04
CA ALA A 17 1.57 19.73 16.99
C ALA A 17 1.00 20.20 15.64
N PHE A 18 1.81 20.91 14.87
CA PHE A 18 1.50 21.19 13.47
C PHE A 18 2.07 20.06 12.63
N ALA A 19 1.29 19.55 11.69
CA ALA A 19 1.77 18.66 10.64
C ALA A 19 2.94 19.34 9.91
N THR A 20 4.08 18.67 9.89
CA THR A 20 5.28 19.12 9.18
C THR A 20 5.37 18.45 7.82
N THR A 21 6.03 19.12 6.87
CA THR A 21 6.38 18.53 5.58
C THR A 21 7.86 18.20 5.60
N ILE A 22 8.18 16.93 5.42
CA ILE A 22 9.54 16.39 5.34
C ILE A 22 9.82 16.12 3.85
N ASN A 23 10.81 16.80 3.30
CA ASN A 23 11.11 16.74 1.87
C ASN A 23 12.18 15.69 1.59
N ILE A 24 11.91 14.78 0.66
CA ILE A 24 12.88 13.78 0.19
C ILE A 24 13.32 14.16 -1.23
N PRO A 25 14.63 14.32 -1.52
CA PRO A 25 15.77 14.02 -0.66
C PRO A 25 16.31 15.23 0.15
N GLY A 26 15.56 16.34 0.20
CA GLY A 26 16.05 17.62 0.72
C GLY A 26 16.41 17.62 2.22
N ASP A 27 15.55 17.03 3.04
CA ASP A 27 15.71 16.92 4.50
C ASP A 27 16.35 15.58 4.90
N TYR A 28 16.00 14.50 4.20
CA TYR A 28 16.57 13.16 4.39
C TYR A 28 16.86 12.49 3.04
N ALA A 29 17.91 11.68 2.98
CA ALA A 29 18.36 11.06 1.74
C ALA A 29 17.40 9.97 1.21
N THR A 30 16.69 9.27 2.11
CA THR A 30 15.80 8.16 1.76
C THR A 30 14.38 8.40 2.28
N ILE A 31 13.41 7.73 1.65
CA ILE A 31 12.00 7.77 2.09
C ILE A 31 11.87 7.20 3.51
N GLN A 32 12.55 6.09 3.80
CA GLN A 32 12.48 5.45 5.11
C GLN A 32 13.03 6.34 6.22
N ASP A 33 14.16 7.03 6.01
CA ASP A 33 14.70 7.99 6.99
C ASP A 33 13.71 9.13 7.26
N GLY A 34 13.01 9.59 6.22
CA GLY A 34 11.94 10.59 6.34
C GLY A 34 10.77 10.10 7.19
N ILE A 35 10.34 8.86 6.98
CA ILE A 35 9.28 8.22 7.79
C ILE A 35 9.74 8.03 9.22
N GLU A 36 10.99 7.62 9.46
CA GLU A 36 11.55 7.46 10.80
C GLU A 36 11.54 8.77 11.58
N ALA A 37 11.85 9.89 10.92
CA ALA A 37 11.80 11.23 11.49
C ALA A 37 10.39 11.80 11.67
N ALA A 38 9.42 11.35 10.88
CA ALA A 38 8.04 11.82 10.93
C ALA A 38 7.33 11.49 12.25
N SER A 39 6.36 12.33 12.60
CA SER A 39 5.33 12.10 13.61
C SER A 39 3.96 11.93 12.95
N ASP A 40 2.98 11.47 13.73
CA ASP A 40 1.59 11.41 13.26
C ASP A 40 1.11 12.79 12.78
N GLY A 41 0.48 12.80 11.61
CA GLY A 41 -0.01 13.98 10.90
C GLY A 41 0.97 14.56 9.89
N ASP A 42 2.25 14.16 9.91
CA ASP A 42 3.25 14.69 8.98
C ASP A 42 3.02 14.23 7.53
N THR A 43 3.62 14.97 6.60
CA THR A 43 3.72 14.61 5.18
C THR A 43 5.17 14.36 4.81
N VAL A 44 5.48 13.16 4.34
CA VAL A 44 6.72 12.83 3.65
C VAL A 44 6.51 13.11 2.16
N LEU A 45 7.01 14.26 1.70
CA LEU A 45 6.86 14.74 0.32
C LEU A 45 8.10 14.38 -0.50
N VAL A 46 7.91 13.55 -1.52
CA VAL A 46 9.00 12.99 -2.33
C VAL A 46 9.11 13.70 -3.67
N TYR A 47 10.25 14.29 -3.93
CA TYR A 47 10.57 14.96 -5.19
C TYR A 47 10.90 13.93 -6.29
N PRO A 48 10.75 14.31 -7.58
CA PRO A 48 11.19 13.52 -8.73
C PRO A 48 12.57 12.86 -8.52
N GLY A 49 12.65 11.56 -8.79
CA GLY A 49 13.85 10.76 -8.55
C GLY A 49 13.55 9.27 -8.51
N SER A 50 14.59 8.47 -8.29
CA SER A 50 14.49 7.02 -8.12
C SER A 50 14.88 6.64 -6.70
N TYR A 51 13.99 5.95 -6.00
CA TYR A 51 14.14 5.60 -4.59
C TYR A 51 13.98 4.10 -4.41
N TYR A 52 14.85 3.52 -3.59
CA TYR A 52 14.82 2.09 -3.28
C TYR A 52 14.06 1.87 -1.97
N GLY A 53 13.19 0.87 -1.96
CA GLY A 53 12.54 0.37 -0.74
C GLY A 53 13.35 -0.72 -0.02
N PRO A 54 12.75 -1.45 0.94
CA PRO A 54 11.35 -1.40 1.34
C PRO A 54 10.96 -0.14 2.11
N ILE A 55 9.65 0.05 2.30
CA ILE A 55 9.04 1.17 3.01
C ILE A 55 8.14 0.62 4.12
N ASP A 56 8.39 1.01 5.37
CA ASP A 56 7.54 0.72 6.52
C ASP A 56 7.04 2.02 7.15
N PHE A 57 5.73 2.16 7.27
CA PHE A 57 5.08 3.32 7.88
C PHE A 57 5.26 3.38 9.41
N LEU A 58 5.78 2.32 10.04
CA LEU A 58 6.10 2.27 11.48
C LEU A 58 4.90 2.61 12.38
N SER A 59 3.70 2.18 11.95
CA SER A 59 2.42 2.48 12.61
C SER A 59 2.10 3.97 12.76
N LYS A 60 2.68 4.82 11.90
CA LYS A 60 2.42 6.27 11.89
C LYS A 60 1.28 6.61 10.95
N ASN A 61 0.43 7.55 11.39
CA ASN A 61 -0.60 8.16 10.58
C ASN A 61 0.01 9.31 9.77
N LEU A 62 0.49 9.05 8.56
CA LEU A 62 1.20 10.05 7.75
C LEU A 62 0.77 10.01 6.29
N VAL A 63 1.01 11.11 5.59
CA VAL A 63 0.90 11.17 4.13
C VAL A 63 2.27 10.92 3.54
N LEU A 64 2.42 9.88 2.73
CA LEU A 64 3.57 9.68 1.85
C LEU A 64 3.11 9.96 0.42
N GLY A 65 3.67 10.98 -0.21
CA GLY A 65 3.27 11.29 -1.58
C GLY A 65 4.32 12.04 -2.38
N SER A 66 4.17 12.02 -3.70
CA SER A 66 5.01 12.81 -4.60
C SER A 66 4.54 14.27 -4.69
N LEU A 67 5.25 15.09 -5.46
CA LEU A 67 4.80 16.45 -5.80
C LEU A 67 3.43 16.51 -6.49
N TYR A 68 2.89 15.38 -6.95
CA TYR A 68 1.51 15.30 -7.42
C TYR A 68 0.51 15.82 -6.37
N LEU A 69 0.79 15.63 -5.07
CA LEU A 69 -0.04 16.14 -3.98
C LEU A 69 -0.28 17.65 -4.01
N LEU A 70 0.69 18.42 -4.52
CA LEU A 70 0.67 19.88 -4.47
C LEU A 70 0.31 20.50 -5.82
N GLU A 71 0.71 19.84 -6.90
CA GLU A 71 0.67 20.43 -8.24
C GLU A 71 -0.36 19.76 -9.16
N GLU A 72 -0.89 18.59 -8.79
CA GLU A 72 -1.84 17.80 -9.61
C GLU A 72 -1.34 17.54 -11.04
N ASN A 73 -0.01 17.61 -11.25
CA ASN A 73 0.62 17.31 -12.52
C ASN A 73 1.07 15.85 -12.55
N GLU A 74 0.44 15.06 -13.42
CA GLU A 74 0.71 13.62 -13.56
C GLU A 74 2.19 13.30 -13.84
N SER A 75 2.97 14.22 -14.41
CA SER A 75 4.41 13.98 -14.62
C SER A 75 5.14 13.63 -13.32
N HIS A 76 4.73 14.21 -12.18
CA HIS A 76 5.31 13.92 -10.87
C HIS A 76 5.07 12.48 -10.41
N ILE A 77 4.02 11.83 -10.90
CA ILE A 77 3.78 10.40 -10.63
C ILE A 77 4.81 9.55 -11.39
N TYR A 78 5.02 9.88 -12.67
CA TYR A 78 5.94 9.14 -13.54
C TYR A 78 7.42 9.41 -13.22
N GLU A 79 7.74 10.58 -12.68
CA GLU A 79 9.11 10.98 -12.35
C GLU A 79 9.54 10.58 -10.94
N THR A 80 8.62 10.21 -10.05
CA THR A 80 8.92 9.71 -8.70
C THR A 80 8.78 8.19 -8.65
N VAL A 81 9.89 7.50 -8.86
CA VAL A 81 9.96 6.07 -9.13
C VAL A 81 10.46 5.31 -7.90
N LEU A 82 9.73 4.27 -7.51
CA LEU A 82 10.08 3.30 -6.48
C LEU A 82 10.59 2.01 -7.12
N LEU A 83 11.73 1.53 -6.63
CA LEU A 83 12.46 0.35 -7.12
C LEU A 83 12.79 -0.60 -5.97
N ASN A 84 13.06 -1.87 -6.26
CA ASN A 84 13.64 -2.81 -5.31
C ASN A 84 14.95 -3.41 -5.80
N ASP A 85 15.89 -3.62 -4.88
CA ASP A 85 17.15 -4.33 -5.10
C ASP A 85 17.21 -5.68 -4.36
N ASP A 86 16.37 -5.85 -3.33
CA ASP A 86 16.09 -7.12 -2.68
C ASP A 86 14.82 -7.77 -3.23
N PHE A 87 14.97 -8.94 -3.86
CA PHE A 87 13.87 -9.72 -4.44
C PHE A 87 13.27 -10.73 -3.46
N GLN A 88 13.85 -10.94 -2.29
CA GLN A 88 13.39 -11.94 -1.31
C GLN A 88 12.45 -11.36 -0.25
N LEU A 89 12.02 -10.11 -0.41
CA LEU A 89 11.11 -9.43 0.51
C LEU A 89 9.72 -10.10 0.52
N SER A 90 9.15 -10.24 1.72
CA SER A 90 7.73 -10.56 1.89
C SER A 90 6.85 -9.37 1.53
N ASN A 91 7.24 -8.15 1.89
CA ASN A 91 6.47 -6.95 1.57
C ASN A 91 7.37 -5.81 1.09
N PHE A 92 6.94 -5.04 0.08
CA PHE A 92 7.66 -3.84 -0.35
C PHE A 92 7.23 -2.59 0.44
N VAL A 93 5.92 -2.40 0.62
CA VAL A 93 5.34 -1.39 1.52
C VAL A 93 4.57 -2.08 2.64
N SER A 94 4.81 -1.69 3.88
CA SER A 94 4.07 -2.16 5.06
C SER A 94 3.35 -1.01 5.77
N ILE A 95 2.04 -1.15 5.95
CA ILE A 95 1.20 -0.21 6.71
C ILE A 95 0.42 -1.03 7.75
N SER A 96 0.80 -0.89 9.01
CA SER A 96 0.19 -1.66 10.11
C SER A 96 -0.19 -0.78 11.29
N SER A 97 -1.37 -0.99 11.87
CA SER A 97 -1.91 -0.18 12.97
C SER A 97 -1.96 1.33 12.72
N ALA A 98 -2.15 1.76 11.46
CA ALA A 98 -2.25 3.17 11.06
C ALA A 98 -3.58 3.44 10.35
N GLN A 99 -4.46 4.20 10.99
CA GLN A 99 -5.84 4.40 10.51
C GLN A 99 -5.97 5.55 9.50
N TYR A 100 -5.05 6.51 9.52
CA TYR A 100 -5.13 7.74 8.74
C TYR A 100 -3.81 7.98 7.99
N SER A 101 -3.49 7.09 7.06
CA SER A 101 -2.32 7.20 6.21
C SER A 101 -2.69 7.30 4.75
N GLU A 102 -1.81 7.88 3.94
CA GLU A 102 -2.00 8.00 2.50
C GLU A 102 -0.71 7.63 1.77
N LEU A 103 -0.84 6.89 0.67
CA LEU A 103 0.23 6.60 -0.27
C LEU A 103 -0.21 7.10 -1.65
N ASN A 104 0.37 8.21 -2.11
CA ASN A 104 -0.17 8.96 -3.25
C ASN A 104 0.88 9.33 -4.30
N GLY A 105 0.63 8.90 -5.54
CA GLY A 105 1.29 9.47 -6.71
C GLY A 105 2.71 8.95 -6.95
N PHE A 106 2.93 7.65 -6.82
CA PHE A 106 4.23 7.02 -7.14
C PHE A 106 4.15 6.09 -8.34
N THR A 107 5.30 5.88 -8.99
CA THR A 107 5.50 4.76 -9.92
C THR A 107 6.30 3.65 -9.26
N PHE A 108 5.70 2.49 -9.03
CA PHE A 108 6.38 1.24 -8.68
C PHE A 108 6.85 0.56 -9.97
N GLN A 109 8.15 0.64 -10.26
CA GLN A 109 8.72 0.15 -11.51
C GLN A 109 9.49 -1.14 -11.27
N GLU A 110 9.17 -2.18 -12.05
CA GLU A 110 9.93 -3.45 -12.09
C GLU A 110 10.11 -4.08 -10.70
N ILE A 111 9.10 -3.95 -9.83
CA ILE A 111 9.16 -4.55 -8.51
C ILE A 111 9.05 -6.07 -8.64
N VAL A 112 10.11 -6.77 -8.24
CA VAL A 112 10.14 -8.24 -8.24
C VAL A 112 10.18 -8.75 -6.81
N LEU A 113 9.11 -9.41 -6.37
CA LEU A 113 9.08 -10.10 -5.08
C LEU A 113 8.96 -11.60 -5.34
N ASN A 114 9.94 -12.37 -4.88
CA ASN A 114 10.04 -13.81 -5.08
C ASN A 114 10.67 -14.45 -3.85
N SER A 115 9.93 -14.51 -2.75
CA SER A 115 10.46 -14.99 -1.46
C SER A 115 10.80 -16.49 -1.48
N GLY A 116 10.30 -17.24 -2.47
CA GLY A 116 10.56 -18.68 -2.64
C GLY A 116 10.04 -19.59 -1.53
N GLY A 117 9.42 -19.02 -0.49
CA GLY A 117 8.82 -19.73 0.64
C GLY A 117 7.29 -19.79 0.55
N ASP A 118 6.65 -20.42 1.53
CA ASP A 118 5.19 -20.57 1.59
C ASP A 118 4.50 -19.44 2.40
N GLU A 119 5.25 -18.38 2.73
CA GLU A 119 4.76 -17.25 3.51
C GLU A 119 3.95 -16.26 2.64
N PRO A 120 2.92 -15.61 3.19
CA PRO A 120 2.22 -14.53 2.49
C PRO A 120 3.17 -13.42 2.03
N GLN A 121 2.87 -12.85 0.87
CA GLN A 121 3.65 -11.78 0.25
C GLN A 121 2.73 -10.73 -0.36
N ALA A 122 3.08 -9.45 -0.24
CA ALA A 122 2.40 -8.41 -0.98
C ALA A 122 3.31 -7.27 -1.42
N LEU A 123 2.98 -6.58 -2.52
CA LEU A 123 3.71 -5.35 -2.84
C LEU A 123 3.37 -4.27 -1.80
N ILE A 124 2.08 -4.09 -1.51
CA ILE A 124 1.58 -3.27 -0.42
C ILE A 124 0.80 -4.16 0.54
N ASN A 125 1.28 -4.28 1.77
CA ASN A 125 0.60 -5.01 2.85
C ASN A 125 -0.03 -4.04 3.85
N ILE A 126 -1.35 -4.14 4.01
CA ILE A 126 -2.16 -3.31 4.90
C ILE A 126 -2.82 -4.22 5.94
N ASN A 127 -2.50 -4.00 7.22
CA ASN A 127 -3.05 -4.80 8.33
C ASN A 127 -3.53 -3.91 9.46
N LEU A 128 -4.76 -4.12 9.95
CA LEU A 128 -5.37 -3.32 11.04
C LEU A 128 -5.25 -1.81 10.77
N SER A 129 -5.44 -1.42 9.51
CA SER A 129 -5.13 -0.08 8.98
C SER A 129 -6.13 0.29 7.90
N SER A 130 -6.39 1.58 7.70
CA SER A 130 -7.38 2.05 6.71
C SER A 130 -6.81 3.18 5.81
N PRO A 131 -5.61 3.01 5.21
CA PRO A 131 -5.02 4.04 4.37
C PRO A 131 -5.80 4.31 3.08
N SER A 132 -5.49 5.45 2.47
CA SER A 132 -5.80 5.72 1.05
C SER A 132 -4.60 5.35 0.19
N ILE A 133 -4.77 4.38 -0.72
CA ILE A 133 -3.78 4.00 -1.72
C ILE A 133 -4.25 4.55 -3.06
N ILE A 134 -3.67 5.68 -3.50
CA ILE A 134 -4.24 6.47 -4.58
C ILE A 134 -3.25 6.97 -5.62
N ASN A 135 -3.70 7.07 -6.86
CA ASN A 135 -2.94 7.65 -7.98
C ASN A 135 -1.56 6.99 -8.23
N ASN A 136 -1.37 5.73 -7.82
CA ASN A 136 -0.11 5.02 -8.04
C ASN A 136 -0.10 4.30 -9.40
N ARG A 137 1.09 4.04 -9.93
CA ARG A 137 1.33 3.27 -11.16
C ARG A 137 2.21 2.06 -10.81
N PHE A 138 1.74 0.86 -11.09
CA PHE A 138 2.48 -0.38 -10.93
C PHE A 138 2.82 -0.89 -12.33
N ASN A 139 4.12 -0.90 -12.67
CA ASN A 139 4.58 -1.14 -14.03
C ASN A 139 5.58 -2.28 -14.08
N ASN A 140 5.31 -3.29 -14.91
CA ASN A 140 6.21 -4.42 -15.17
C ASN A 140 6.64 -5.17 -13.89
N SER A 141 5.76 -5.22 -12.88
CA SER A 141 6.07 -5.84 -11.59
C SER A 141 5.63 -7.30 -11.53
N TYR A 142 6.39 -8.13 -10.82
CA TYR A 142 6.20 -9.57 -10.72
C TYR A 142 6.26 -10.05 -9.26
N LEU A 143 5.21 -10.74 -8.81
CA LEU A 143 5.12 -11.34 -7.48
C LEU A 143 4.99 -12.87 -7.59
N PHE A 144 5.75 -13.60 -6.78
CA PHE A 144 5.66 -15.05 -6.67
C PHE A 144 6.03 -15.56 -5.27
N SER A 145 5.11 -16.28 -4.64
CA SER A 145 5.32 -16.97 -3.36
C SER A 145 4.59 -18.31 -3.36
N GLY A 146 5.01 -19.28 -2.56
CA GLY A 146 4.17 -20.47 -2.27
C GLY A 146 2.92 -20.12 -1.44
N GLY A 147 2.97 -19.00 -0.70
CA GLY A 147 1.89 -18.48 0.13
C GLY A 147 0.94 -17.52 -0.59
N GLU A 148 0.03 -16.90 0.16
CA GLU A 148 -0.89 -15.90 -0.39
C GLU A 148 -0.11 -14.76 -1.05
N SER A 149 -0.56 -14.26 -2.21
CA SER A 149 0.19 -13.23 -2.94
C SER A 149 -0.72 -12.17 -3.54
N ALA A 150 -0.43 -10.90 -3.29
CA ALA A 150 -1.17 -9.79 -3.89
C ALA A 150 -0.36 -8.51 -4.14
N PHE A 151 -0.79 -7.69 -5.10
CA PHE A 151 -0.21 -6.35 -5.25
C PHE A 151 -0.60 -5.44 -4.10
N ILE A 152 -1.87 -5.46 -3.71
CA ILE A 152 -2.40 -4.77 -2.54
C ILE A 152 -3.16 -5.81 -1.71
N TYR A 153 -2.63 -6.14 -0.54
CA TYR A 153 -3.26 -7.02 0.44
C TYR A 153 -3.80 -6.18 1.60
N CYS A 154 -5.09 -6.32 1.90
CA CYS A 154 -5.78 -5.63 2.98
C CYS A 154 -6.43 -6.64 3.92
N GLU A 155 -6.09 -6.54 5.21
CA GLU A 155 -6.70 -7.34 6.26
C GLU A 155 -7.17 -6.46 7.43
N ASN A 156 -8.43 -6.62 7.84
CA ASN A 156 -9.09 -5.77 8.85
C ASN A 156 -9.00 -4.28 8.50
N SER A 157 -9.48 -3.92 7.31
CA SER A 157 -9.25 -2.63 6.68
C SER A 157 -10.51 -2.00 6.09
N ASN A 158 -10.61 -0.67 6.17
CA ASN A 158 -11.61 0.14 5.44
C ASN A 158 -10.95 1.02 4.38
N SER A 159 -9.85 0.54 3.77
CA SER A 159 -9.02 1.35 2.87
C SER A 159 -9.77 1.82 1.62
N LEU A 160 -9.34 2.98 1.11
CA LEU A 160 -9.69 3.47 -0.21
C LEU A 160 -8.59 3.08 -1.19
N ILE A 161 -8.93 2.28 -2.19
CA ILE A 161 -8.03 1.91 -3.30
C ILE A 161 -8.57 2.59 -4.56
N MET A 162 -7.94 3.69 -4.99
CA MET A 162 -8.52 4.54 -6.03
C MET A 162 -7.53 5.08 -7.06
N ASN A 163 -7.93 5.13 -8.33
CA ASN A 163 -7.14 5.71 -9.43
C ASN A 163 -5.74 5.10 -9.59
N ASN A 164 -5.53 3.86 -9.15
CA ASN A 164 -4.29 3.15 -9.37
C ASN A 164 -4.31 2.45 -10.73
N GLU A 165 -3.15 2.34 -11.37
CA GLU A 165 -2.97 1.64 -12.64
C GLU A 165 -1.97 0.51 -12.47
N PHE A 166 -2.34 -0.70 -12.89
CA PHE A 166 -1.48 -1.87 -12.94
C PHE A 166 -1.28 -2.26 -14.40
N THR A 167 -0.06 -2.14 -14.91
CA THR A 167 0.25 -2.37 -16.33
C THR A 167 1.39 -3.38 -16.48
N ASN A 168 1.12 -4.45 -17.22
CA ASN A 168 2.04 -5.58 -17.44
C ASN A 168 2.51 -6.22 -16.12
N CYS A 169 1.62 -6.26 -15.13
CA CYS A 169 1.89 -6.88 -13.85
C CYS A 169 1.61 -8.38 -13.90
N SER A 170 2.25 -9.14 -13.01
CA SER A 170 2.01 -10.57 -12.86
C SER A 170 2.06 -10.95 -11.40
N VAL A 171 1.06 -11.71 -10.96
CA VAL A 171 1.06 -12.38 -9.65
C VAL A 171 0.89 -13.86 -9.87
N GLY A 172 1.68 -14.66 -9.18
CA GLY A 172 1.49 -16.10 -9.13
C GLY A 172 1.77 -16.66 -7.75
N ASN A 173 1.22 -17.84 -7.45
CA ASN A 173 1.55 -18.51 -6.19
C ASN A 173 1.51 -20.05 -6.23
N GLY A 174 1.46 -20.71 -5.06
CA GLY A 174 1.46 -22.16 -4.87
C GLY A 174 0.08 -22.83 -4.85
N TYR A 175 -0.91 -22.33 -5.60
CA TYR A 175 -2.34 -22.72 -5.55
C TYR A 175 -3.02 -22.37 -4.23
N VAL A 176 -2.77 -21.14 -3.76
CA VAL A 176 -3.43 -20.55 -2.60
C VAL A 176 -4.01 -19.18 -2.96
N LEU A 177 -4.66 -18.51 -2.02
CA LEU A 177 -5.36 -17.25 -2.27
C LEU A 177 -4.45 -16.20 -2.92
N GLY A 178 -4.87 -15.59 -4.02
CA GLY A 178 -4.05 -14.56 -4.69
C GLY A 178 -4.82 -13.65 -5.63
N GLY A 179 -4.30 -12.44 -5.83
CA GLY A 179 -4.92 -11.47 -6.73
C GLY A 179 -4.21 -10.13 -6.81
N TYR A 180 -4.78 -9.13 -7.49
CA TYR A 180 -4.15 -7.80 -7.53
C TYR A 180 -4.53 -7.01 -6.29
N ILE A 181 -5.84 -6.93 -6.01
CA ILE A 181 -6.36 -6.36 -4.78
C ILE A 181 -7.04 -7.48 -4.02
N LEU A 182 -6.54 -7.78 -2.83
CA LEU A 182 -7.01 -8.87 -1.98
C LEU A 182 -7.49 -8.28 -0.65
N SER A 183 -8.76 -8.51 -0.33
CA SER A 183 -9.47 -7.99 0.83
C SER A 183 -9.89 -9.15 1.74
N LYS A 184 -9.51 -9.10 3.03
CA LYS A 184 -9.91 -10.08 4.06
C LYS A 184 -10.47 -9.38 5.29
N ASN A 185 -11.61 -9.83 5.78
CA ASN A 185 -12.26 -9.28 6.98
C ASN A 185 -12.37 -7.73 6.92
N SER A 186 -12.71 -7.20 5.74
CA SER A 186 -12.53 -5.78 5.40
C SER A 186 -13.79 -5.18 4.78
N SER A 187 -13.79 -3.86 4.60
CA SER A 187 -14.85 -3.12 3.89
C SER A 187 -14.20 -2.05 3.01
N LEU A 188 -13.56 -2.48 1.92
CA LEU A 188 -12.81 -1.60 1.05
C LEU A 188 -13.72 -0.81 0.12
N THR A 189 -13.25 0.38 -0.28
CA THR A 189 -13.77 1.05 -1.48
C THR A 189 -12.73 0.92 -2.59
N ILE A 190 -13.06 0.17 -3.64
CA ILE A 190 -12.18 -0.10 -4.78
C ILE A 190 -12.78 0.59 -6.00
N LYS A 191 -12.20 1.73 -6.39
CA LYS A 191 -12.80 2.62 -7.38
C LYS A 191 -11.83 3.12 -8.44
N ASN A 192 -12.29 3.20 -9.69
CA ASN A 192 -11.54 3.86 -10.79
C ASN A 192 -10.11 3.30 -10.98
N ASN A 193 -9.84 2.07 -10.58
CA ASN A 193 -8.55 1.45 -10.83
C ASN A 193 -8.55 0.84 -12.24
N ARG A 194 -7.36 0.79 -12.84
CA ARG A 194 -7.14 0.17 -14.14
C ARG A 194 -6.17 -1.00 -13.98
N ILE A 195 -6.53 -2.15 -14.52
CA ILE A 195 -5.64 -3.31 -14.65
C ILE A 195 -5.56 -3.67 -16.13
N GLU A 196 -4.37 -3.55 -16.70
CA GLU A 196 -4.10 -3.77 -18.11
C GLU A 196 -2.95 -4.75 -18.31
N ASN A 197 -3.13 -5.70 -19.24
CA ASN A 197 -2.14 -6.73 -19.56
C ASN A 197 -1.70 -7.54 -18.34
N GLY A 198 -2.60 -7.71 -17.36
CA GLY A 198 -2.31 -8.37 -16.11
C GLY A 198 -2.42 -9.90 -16.17
N TYR A 199 -1.51 -10.60 -15.51
CA TYR A 199 -1.56 -12.06 -15.32
C TYR A 199 -1.78 -12.44 -13.85
N VAL A 200 -2.66 -13.42 -13.60
CA VAL A 200 -2.83 -14.10 -12.30
C VAL A 200 -2.70 -15.60 -12.53
N GLY A 201 -1.68 -16.25 -12.00
CA GLY A 201 -1.40 -17.68 -12.27
C GLY A 201 -1.25 -18.51 -11.02
N PHE A 202 -1.58 -19.80 -11.12
CA PHE A 202 -1.34 -20.78 -10.04
C PHE A 202 -1.92 -20.35 -8.68
N ALA A 203 -3.07 -19.66 -8.68
CA ALA A 203 -3.67 -19.11 -7.47
C ALA A 203 -5.11 -19.60 -7.32
N GLU A 204 -5.48 -19.96 -6.09
CA GLU A 204 -6.75 -20.59 -5.77
C GLU A 204 -7.22 -20.33 -4.34
N PRO A 205 -8.39 -19.70 -4.16
CA PRO A 205 -9.13 -18.95 -5.16
C PRO A 205 -8.34 -17.75 -5.73
N SER A 206 -8.68 -17.29 -6.93
CA SER A 206 -7.98 -16.15 -7.53
C SER A 206 -8.86 -15.16 -8.29
N GLY A 207 -8.35 -13.95 -8.47
CA GLY A 207 -9.00 -12.87 -9.19
C GLY A 207 -8.10 -11.64 -9.32
N TYR A 208 -8.52 -10.66 -10.13
CA TYR A 208 -7.86 -9.35 -10.08
C TYR A 208 -8.32 -8.58 -8.85
N ILE A 209 -9.58 -8.75 -8.45
CA ILE A 209 -10.09 -8.32 -7.15
C ILE A 209 -10.61 -9.56 -6.43
N VAL A 210 -10.15 -9.79 -5.21
CA VAL A 210 -10.54 -10.93 -4.37
C VAL A 210 -11.02 -10.41 -3.03
N SER A 211 -12.25 -10.74 -2.67
CA SER A 211 -12.91 -10.34 -1.43
C SER A 211 -13.25 -11.58 -0.62
N VAL A 212 -12.74 -11.70 0.60
CA VAL A 212 -12.94 -12.84 1.49
C VAL A 212 -13.47 -12.36 2.82
N ASN A 213 -14.63 -12.85 3.26
CA ASN A 213 -15.26 -12.41 4.51
C ASN A 213 -15.35 -10.86 4.60
N SER A 214 -15.62 -10.20 3.47
CA SER A 214 -15.51 -8.74 3.32
C SER A 214 -16.74 -8.14 2.64
N GLU A 215 -17.02 -6.88 2.97
CA GLU A 215 -18.13 -6.08 2.44
C GLU A 215 -17.59 -4.93 1.58
N ASP A 216 -17.00 -5.27 0.44
CA ASP A 216 -16.34 -4.29 -0.43
C ASP A 216 -17.30 -3.57 -1.39
N ILE A 217 -17.07 -2.27 -1.61
CA ILE A 217 -17.67 -1.49 -2.69
C ILE A 217 -16.71 -1.48 -3.89
N ILE A 218 -17.11 -2.12 -4.99
CA ILE A 218 -16.30 -2.19 -6.22
C ILE A 218 -17.03 -1.43 -7.33
N GLU A 219 -16.49 -0.29 -7.75
CA GLU A 219 -17.14 0.54 -8.77
C GLU A 219 -16.17 1.16 -9.79
N SER A 220 -16.62 1.29 -11.04
CA SER A 220 -15.90 2.03 -12.09
C SER A 220 -14.46 1.57 -12.37
N ASN A 221 -14.11 0.32 -12.06
CA ASN A 221 -12.80 -0.25 -12.38
C ASN A 221 -12.76 -0.76 -13.84
N ILE A 222 -11.60 -0.68 -14.46
CA ILE A 222 -11.35 -1.17 -15.83
C ILE A 222 -10.35 -2.32 -15.76
N ILE A 223 -10.73 -3.50 -16.23
CA ILE A 223 -9.85 -4.67 -16.31
C ILE A 223 -9.84 -5.16 -17.76
N ILE A 224 -8.72 -5.01 -18.45
CA ILE A 224 -8.62 -5.26 -19.90
C ILE A 224 -7.34 -5.99 -20.29
N ASN A 225 -7.43 -6.78 -21.37
CA ASN A 225 -6.30 -7.56 -21.92
C ASN A 225 -5.63 -8.48 -20.88
N THR A 226 -6.40 -8.95 -19.91
CA THR A 226 -5.86 -9.74 -18.81
C THR A 226 -6.00 -11.25 -19.08
N SER A 227 -5.18 -12.05 -18.41
CA SER A 227 -5.24 -13.52 -18.50
C SER A 227 -5.04 -14.19 -17.15
N MET A 228 -5.73 -15.30 -16.93
CA MET A 228 -5.61 -16.10 -15.72
C MET A 228 -5.05 -17.48 -16.07
N GLY A 229 -4.15 -17.99 -15.25
CA GLY A 229 -3.58 -19.32 -15.35
C GLY A 229 -4.52 -20.41 -14.83
N TYR A 230 -3.98 -21.58 -14.50
CA TYR A 230 -4.78 -22.69 -13.97
C TYR A 230 -5.34 -22.37 -12.58
N CYS A 231 -6.66 -22.49 -12.42
CA CYS A 231 -7.39 -22.26 -11.18
C CYS A 231 -8.73 -23.02 -11.22
N TRP A 232 -9.18 -23.54 -10.08
CA TRP A 232 -10.52 -24.17 -9.99
C TRP A 232 -11.60 -23.17 -9.60
N VAL A 233 -11.27 -22.24 -8.69
CA VAL A 233 -12.15 -21.14 -8.27
C VAL A 233 -11.49 -19.83 -8.65
N CYS A 234 -11.88 -19.29 -9.81
CA CYS A 234 -11.36 -18.02 -10.27
C CYS A 234 -12.35 -17.27 -11.14
N ALA A 235 -12.32 -15.95 -10.98
CA ALA A 235 -13.10 -15.00 -11.74
C ALA A 235 -12.32 -13.69 -11.79
N VAL A 236 -12.70 -12.79 -12.70
CA VAL A 236 -12.12 -11.44 -12.75
C VAL A 236 -12.26 -10.75 -11.37
N ILE A 237 -13.42 -10.95 -10.73
CA ILE A 237 -13.70 -10.57 -9.35
C ILE A 237 -14.21 -11.82 -8.63
N SER A 238 -13.54 -12.23 -7.55
CA SER A 238 -13.90 -13.39 -6.74
C SER A 238 -14.36 -12.93 -5.36
N ILE A 239 -15.60 -13.27 -4.98
CA ILE A 239 -16.19 -12.94 -3.68
C ILE A 239 -16.44 -14.25 -2.94
N LEU A 240 -15.91 -14.36 -1.73
CA LEU A 240 -15.90 -15.56 -0.91
C LEU A 240 -16.41 -15.22 0.49
N ASP A 241 -17.26 -16.10 0.99
CA ASP A 241 -17.70 -16.10 2.39
C ASP A 241 -16.64 -16.68 3.33
#